data_AF-A0A1Q3HVS2-F1
#
_entry.id   AF-A0A1Q3HVS2-F1
#
_cell.length_a   1.000
_cell.length_b   1.000
_cell.length_c   1.000
_cell.angle_alpha   90.00
_cell.angle_beta   90.00
_cell.angle_gamma   90.00
#
_symmetry.space_group_name_H-M   'P 1'
#
loop_
_entity.id
_entity.type
_entity.pdbx_description
1 polymer ?
#
loop_
_entity_poly.entity_id
_entity_poly.type
_entity_poly.pdbx_seq_one_letter_code
_entity_poly.pdbx_strand_id
1 'polypeptide(L)'
;MWVRDVMARGVAVVRPETSFREAVARMRQSRCPLVVVWDGQDIHGLVTMRALVLGAEAWAQGYPIHGVGDVVSHDFILTHEGEAVTELARRLIHAGARRAIVVDGDMRAVGLVSPLELARVDTTGRASELGPQHPPHQDAEAP
;
A
#
# COMPACT_ATOMS: atom_id res chain seq x y z
N MET A 1 1.83 9.09 -16.97
CA MET A 1 1.56 7.85 -16.23
C MET A 1 0.43 8.12 -15.24
N TRP A 2 -0.61 7.30 -15.30
CA TRP A 2 -1.82 7.41 -14.48
C TRP A 2 -1.76 6.44 -13.30
N VAL A 3 -2.55 6.71 -12.27
CA VAL A 3 -2.62 5.85 -11.07
C VAL A 3 -2.98 4.40 -11.43
N ARG A 4 -3.93 4.19 -12.35
CA ARG A 4 -4.29 2.85 -12.84
C ARG A 4 -3.16 2.06 -13.50
N ASP A 5 -2.11 2.75 -13.98
CA ASP A 5 -0.96 2.13 -14.65
C ASP A 5 0.03 1.56 -13.63
N VAL A 6 0.00 2.03 -12.37
CA VAL A 6 1.01 1.70 -11.34
C VAL A 6 0.44 1.00 -10.12
N MET A 7 -0.86 1.16 -9.86
CA MET A 7 -1.50 0.62 -8.65
C MET A 7 -1.37 -0.89 -8.54
N ALA A 8 -1.23 -1.37 -7.30
CA ALA A 8 -1.47 -2.76 -6.98
C ALA A 8 -2.97 -3.05 -7.15
N ARG A 9 -3.27 -4.04 -7.99
CA ARG A 9 -4.63 -4.54 -8.21
C ARG A 9 -4.96 -5.66 -7.24
N GLY A 10 -6.26 -5.89 -7.04
CA GLY A 10 -6.74 -7.00 -6.22
C GLY A 10 -6.55 -6.76 -4.73
N VAL A 11 -6.51 -5.50 -4.27
CA VAL A 11 -6.58 -5.19 -2.84
C VAL A 11 -7.86 -5.79 -2.27
N ALA A 12 -7.74 -6.61 -1.23
CA ALA A 12 -8.91 -7.23 -0.64
C ALA A 12 -9.68 -6.20 0.20
N VAL A 13 -11.00 -6.21 0.05
CA VAL A 13 -11.93 -5.37 0.81
C VAL A 13 -12.68 -6.24 1.80
N VAL A 14 -12.79 -5.78 3.05
CA VAL A 14 -13.43 -6.48 4.17
C VAL A 14 -14.35 -5.53 4.92
N ARG A 15 -15.34 -6.08 5.64
CA ARG A 15 -16.22 -5.30 6.53
C ARG A 15 -15.56 -5.05 7.90
N PRO A 16 -15.96 -4.02 8.67
CA PRO A 16 -15.41 -3.75 9.99
C PRO A 16 -15.49 -4.94 10.97
N GLU A 17 -16.54 -5.75 10.87
CA GLU A 17 -16.80 -6.91 11.74
C GLU A 17 -16.01 -8.16 11.31
N THR A 18 -15.23 -8.05 10.23
CA THR A 18 -14.44 -9.18 9.72
C THR A 18 -13.43 -9.61 10.77
N SER A 19 -13.34 -10.92 11.03
CA SER A 19 -12.35 -11.46 11.96
C SER A 19 -10.92 -11.29 11.44
N PHE A 20 -9.95 -11.24 12.35
CA PHE A 20 -8.53 -11.18 11.95
C PHE A 20 -8.11 -12.39 11.13
N ARG A 21 -8.63 -13.58 11.44
CA ARG A 21 -8.36 -14.81 10.67
C ARG A 21 -8.77 -14.65 9.21
N GLU A 22 -9.99 -14.16 8.97
CA GLU A 22 -10.48 -13.94 7.62
C GLU A 22 -9.70 -12.84 6.91
N ALA A 23 -9.35 -11.74 7.61
CA ALA A 23 -8.52 -10.68 7.04
C ALA A 23 -7.14 -11.21 6.59
N VAL A 24 -6.48 -12.04 7.40
CA VAL A 24 -5.21 -12.71 7.01
C VAL A 24 -5.41 -13.63 5.81
N ALA A 25 -6.51 -14.40 5.77
CA ALA A 25 -6.81 -15.25 4.62
C ALA A 25 -6.97 -14.43 3.33
N ARG A 26 -7.66 -13.29 3.40
CA ARG A 26 -7.83 -12.35 2.28
C ARG A 26 -6.51 -11.71 1.84
N MET A 27 -5.63 -11.32 2.77
CA MET A 27 -4.28 -10.84 2.45
C MET A 27 -3.46 -11.89 1.69
N ARG A 28 -3.53 -13.16 2.12
CA ARG A 28 -2.82 -14.27 1.46
C ARG A 28 -3.36 -14.54 0.05
N GLN A 29 -4.68 -14.54 -0.12
CA GLN A 29 -5.33 -14.76 -1.41
C GLN A 29 -5.02 -13.63 -2.40
N SER A 30 -5.10 -12.38 -1.96
CA SER A 30 -4.79 -11.20 -2.78
C SER A 30 -3.29 -10.97 -3.02
N ARG A 31 -2.41 -11.66 -2.28
CA ARG A 31 -0.97 -11.37 -2.23
C ARG A 31 -0.68 -9.90 -1.84
N CYS A 32 -1.59 -9.28 -1.10
CA CYS A 32 -1.47 -7.92 -0.59
C CYS A 32 -1.26 -7.97 0.93
N PRO A 33 -0.28 -7.25 1.51
CA PRO A 33 0.01 -7.29 2.95
C PRO A 33 -0.98 -6.46 3.80
N LEU A 34 -2.08 -6.01 3.19
CA LEU A 34 -3.12 -5.23 3.84
C LEU A 34 -4.49 -5.49 3.21
N VAL A 35 -5.53 -5.05 3.90
CA VAL A 35 -6.92 -5.02 3.41
C VAL A 35 -7.49 -3.61 3.58
N VAL A 36 -8.46 -3.27 2.73
CA VAL A 36 -9.28 -2.06 2.88
C VAL A 36 -10.53 -2.43 3.68
N VAL A 37 -10.89 -1.59 4.64
CA VAL A 37 -12.11 -1.73 5.44
C VAL A 37 -13.19 -0.83 4.84
N TRP A 38 -14.27 -1.45 4.38
CA TRP A 38 -15.42 -0.78 3.75
C TRP A 38 -16.72 -1.46 4.19
N ASP A 39 -17.71 -0.66 4.60
CA ASP A 39 -19.03 -1.17 5.01
C ASP A 39 -20.06 -1.17 3.88
N GLY A 40 -19.68 -0.71 2.69
CA GLY A 40 -20.56 -0.53 1.53
C GLY A 40 -21.01 0.91 1.31
N GLN A 41 -20.78 1.81 2.26
CA GLN A 41 -21.02 3.25 2.15
C GLN A 41 -19.70 4.01 2.27
N ASP A 42 -18.96 3.79 3.36
CA ASP A 42 -17.78 4.58 3.71
C ASP A 42 -16.51 3.74 3.85
N ILE A 43 -15.41 4.22 3.24
CA ILE A 43 -14.09 3.61 3.42
C ILE A 43 -13.56 4.04 4.80
N HIS A 44 -13.60 3.10 5.75
CA HIS A 44 -13.11 3.30 7.12
C HIS A 44 -11.59 3.35 7.19
N GLY A 45 -10.92 2.65 6.27
CA GLY A 45 -9.49 2.77 6.07
C GLY A 45 -8.82 1.47 5.69
N LEU A 46 -7.65 1.21 6.25
CA LEU A 46 -6.88 0.01 5.94
C LEU A 46 -6.39 -0.70 7.19
N VAL A 47 -6.17 -2.01 7.08
CA VAL A 47 -5.59 -2.83 8.14
C VAL A 47 -4.40 -3.59 7.56
N THR A 48 -3.26 -3.43 8.22
CA THR A 48 -2.00 -4.10 7.85
C THR A 48 -1.81 -5.38 8.67
N MET A 49 -0.96 -6.30 8.18
CA MET A 49 -0.56 -7.49 8.96
C MET A 49 -0.07 -7.14 10.37
N ARG A 50 0.73 -6.06 10.51
CA ARG A 50 1.22 -5.61 11.81
C ARG A 50 0.09 -5.18 12.74
N ALA A 51 -0.91 -4.47 12.22
CA ALA A 51 -2.08 -4.06 13.02
C ALA A 51 -2.87 -5.26 13.53
N LEU A 52 -3.04 -6.31 12.70
CA LEU A 52 -3.68 -7.56 13.12
C LEU A 52 -2.91 -8.27 14.23
N VAL A 53 -1.58 -8.33 14.15
CA VAL A 53 -0.74 -8.93 15.18
C VAL A 53 -0.85 -8.17 16.51
N LEU A 54 -0.75 -6.85 16.48
CA LEU A 54 -0.89 -6.01 17.68
C LEU A 54 -2.30 -6.09 18.26
N GLY A 55 -3.32 -6.14 17.41
CA GLY A 55 -4.70 -6.35 17.84
C GLY A 55 -4.90 -7.70 18.52
N ALA A 56 -4.30 -8.77 17.98
CA ALA A 56 -4.42 -10.11 18.55
C ALA A 56 -3.73 -10.19 19.92
N GLU A 57 -2.60 -9.51 20.07
CA GLU A 57 -1.92 -9.35 21.36
C GLU A 57 -2.78 -8.58 22.36
N ALA A 58 -3.38 -7.46 21.96
CA ALA A 58 -4.30 -6.71 22.80
C ALA A 58 -5.52 -7.56 23.20
N TRP A 59 -6.11 -8.31 22.27
CA TRP A 59 -7.21 -9.23 22.58
C TRP A 59 -6.80 -10.29 23.62
N ALA A 60 -5.60 -10.87 23.49
CA ALA A 60 -5.06 -11.83 24.45
C ALA A 60 -4.82 -11.22 25.85
N GLN A 61 -4.63 -9.91 25.94
CA GLN A 61 -4.52 -9.15 27.20
C GLN A 61 -5.89 -8.73 27.77
N GLY A 62 -7.00 -9.07 27.10
CA GLY A 62 -8.36 -8.78 27.56
C GLY A 62 -8.96 -7.47 27.06
N TYR A 63 -8.31 -6.78 26.10
CA TYR A 63 -8.93 -5.62 25.46
C TYR A 63 -10.12 -6.06 24.59
N PRO A 64 -11.22 -5.29 24.58
CA PRO A 64 -12.38 -5.61 23.76
C PRO A 64 -12.04 -5.38 22.27
N ILE A 65 -11.85 -6.49 21.55
CA ILE A 65 -11.62 -6.50 20.10
C ILE A 65 -12.74 -7.33 19.46
N HIS A 66 -13.52 -6.70 18.61
CA HIS A 66 -14.69 -7.23 17.92
C HIS A 66 -14.41 -7.58 16.45
N GLY A 67 -13.42 -6.93 15.82
CA GLY A 67 -13.06 -7.20 14.43
C GLY A 67 -11.94 -6.29 13.90
N VAL A 68 -11.72 -6.33 12.59
CA VAL A 68 -10.72 -5.47 11.91
C VAL A 68 -10.98 -3.98 12.11
N GLY A 69 -12.22 -3.57 12.34
CA GLY A 69 -12.59 -2.17 12.62
C GLY A 69 -11.85 -1.59 13.83
N ASP A 70 -11.54 -2.40 14.84
CA ASP A 70 -10.88 -1.93 16.06
C ASP A 70 -9.37 -1.64 15.88
N VAL A 71 -8.80 -2.06 14.75
CA VAL A 71 -7.37 -1.89 14.43
C VAL A 71 -7.16 -1.15 13.11
N VAL A 72 -8.18 -0.44 12.63
CA VAL A 72 -8.14 0.31 11.38
C VAL A 72 -7.16 1.48 11.48
N SER A 73 -6.43 1.70 10.39
CA SER A 73 -5.56 2.85 10.22
C SER A 73 -6.17 3.82 9.21
N HIS A 74 -6.08 5.10 9.55
CA HIS A 74 -6.50 6.22 8.71
C HIS A 74 -5.31 6.91 8.00
N ASP A 75 -4.13 6.27 8.00
CA ASP A 75 -2.94 6.73 7.26
C ASP A 75 -3.06 6.39 5.76
N PHE A 76 -4.05 7.01 5.11
CA PHE A 76 -4.29 6.91 3.68
C PHE A 76 -4.99 8.15 3.14
N ILE A 77 -4.89 8.35 1.83
CA ILE A 77 -5.77 9.26 1.07
C ILE A 77 -6.54 8.48 0.02
N LEU A 78 -7.65 9.04 -0.46
CA LEU A 78 -8.34 8.52 -1.64
C LEU A 78 -7.79 9.17 -2.91
N THR A 79 -7.72 8.39 -3.99
CA THR A 79 -7.30 8.85 -5.33
C THR A 79 -8.15 8.17 -6.38
N HIS A 80 -8.46 8.90 -7.45
CA HIS A 80 -9.18 8.31 -8.58
C HIS A 80 -8.19 7.58 -9.50
N GLU A 81 -8.59 6.46 -10.10
CA GLU A 81 -7.70 5.66 -10.96
C GLU A 81 -7.19 6.42 -12.20
N GLY A 82 -7.90 7.47 -12.62
CA GLY A 82 -7.53 8.38 -13.70
C GLY A 82 -6.69 9.59 -13.27
N GLU A 83 -6.28 9.69 -12.00
CA GLU A 83 -5.39 10.76 -11.53
C GLU A 83 -3.96 10.56 -12.02
N ALA A 84 -3.21 11.66 -12.21
CA ALA A 84 -1.80 11.59 -12.56
C ALA A 84 -0.96 11.18 -11.34
N VAL A 85 0.01 10.28 -11.53
CA VAL A 85 0.87 9.79 -10.44
C VAL A 85 1.64 10.92 -9.74
N THR A 86 2.07 11.92 -10.50
CA THR A 86 2.78 13.11 -9.95
C THR A 86 1.89 13.92 -9.01
N GLU A 87 0.59 13.99 -9.30
CA GLU A 87 -0.35 14.70 -8.45
C GLU A 87 -0.64 13.91 -7.18
N LEU A 88 -0.86 12.59 -7.32
CA LEU A 88 -0.99 11.70 -6.19
C LEU A 88 0.22 11.80 -5.24
N ALA A 89 1.44 11.80 -5.78
CA ALA A 89 2.66 11.92 -4.98
C ALA A 89 2.70 13.22 -4.16
N ARG A 90 2.30 14.35 -4.75
CA ARG A 90 2.19 15.63 -4.01
C ARG A 90 1.15 15.55 -2.89
N ARG A 91 -0.03 14.97 -3.16
CA ARG A 91 -1.07 14.84 -2.14
C ARG A 91 -0.65 13.92 -0.99
N LEU A 92 0.06 12.83 -1.27
CA LEU A 92 0.63 11.97 -0.24
C LEU A 92 1.60 12.74 0.68
N ILE A 93 2.52 13.50 0.08
CA ILE A 93 3.48 14.33 0.85
C ILE A 93 2.73 15.38 1.68
N HIS A 94 1.78 16.09 1.08
CA HIS A 94 1.04 17.15 1.76
C HIS A 94 0.19 16.62 2.93
N ALA A 95 -0.45 15.46 2.74
CA ALA A 95 -1.26 14.82 3.76
C ALA A 95 -0.41 14.07 4.81
N GLY A 96 0.90 13.94 4.61
CA GLY A 96 1.76 13.08 5.44
C GLY A 96 1.40 11.59 5.33
N ALA A 97 0.63 11.21 4.30
CA ALA A 97 0.12 9.86 4.12
C ALA A 97 1.10 9.02 3.30
N ARG A 98 1.22 7.73 3.65
CA ARG A 98 2.11 6.81 2.92
C ARG A 98 1.43 6.03 1.81
N ARG A 99 0.10 5.98 1.81
CA ARG A 99 -0.68 5.10 0.95
C ARG A 99 -1.89 5.83 0.39
N ALA A 100 -2.30 5.41 -0.80
CA ALA A 100 -3.56 5.84 -1.37
C ALA A 100 -4.42 4.63 -1.74
N ILE A 101 -5.69 4.68 -1.34
CA ILE A 101 -6.70 3.75 -1.84
C ILE A 101 -7.22 4.32 -3.15
N VAL A 102 -7.12 3.52 -4.20
CA VAL A 102 -7.55 3.90 -5.54
C VAL A 102 -9.01 3.53 -5.69
N VAL A 103 -9.83 4.49 -6.11
CA VAL A 103 -11.25 4.30 -6.41
C VAL A 103 -11.55 4.50 -7.89
N ASP A 104 -12.55 3.77 -8.39
CA ASP A 104 -13.13 3.99 -9.72
C ASP A 104 -14.19 5.11 -9.70
N GLY A 105 -14.88 5.31 -10.84
CA GLY A 105 -15.94 6.30 -10.98
C GLY A 105 -17.19 6.03 -10.11
N ASP A 106 -17.36 4.80 -9.64
CA ASP A 106 -18.45 4.39 -8.74
C ASP A 106 -18.02 4.44 -7.25
N MET A 107 -16.86 5.05 -6.93
CA MET A 107 -16.26 5.10 -5.60
C MET A 107 -15.89 3.73 -5.00
N ARG A 108 -15.75 2.69 -5.83
CA ARG A 108 -15.32 1.37 -5.38
C ARG A 108 -13.81 1.31 -5.27
N ALA A 109 -13.30 0.71 -4.19
CA ALA A 109 -11.86 0.48 -4.03
C ALA A 109 -11.36 -0.56 -5.06
N VAL A 110 -10.60 -0.11 -6.06
CA VAL A 110 -10.08 -0.93 -7.16
C VAL A 110 -8.57 -1.19 -7.07
N GLY A 111 -7.87 -0.47 -6.19
CA GLY A 111 -6.44 -0.66 -6.02
C GLY A 111 -5.83 0.08 -4.84
N LEU A 112 -4.52 -0.07 -4.73
CA LEU A 112 -3.69 0.55 -3.72
C LEU A 112 -2.43 1.11 -4.37
N VAL A 113 -2.03 2.31 -3.98
CA VAL A 113 -0.67 2.82 -4.22
C VAL A 113 0.04 2.93 -2.88
N SER A 114 1.22 2.34 -2.80
CA SER A 114 2.12 2.44 -1.65
C SER A 114 3.53 2.87 -2.11
N PRO A 115 4.50 3.05 -1.20
CA PRO A 115 5.88 3.35 -1.59
C PRO A 115 6.46 2.32 -2.57
N LEU A 116 6.01 1.06 -2.53
CA LEU A 116 6.44 0.01 -3.45
C LEU A 116 6.04 0.32 -4.90
N GLU A 117 4.79 0.70 -5.12
CA GLU A 117 4.25 1.01 -6.45
C GLU A 117 4.87 2.28 -7.02
N LEU A 118 5.09 3.30 -6.18
CA LEU A 118 5.78 4.52 -6.58
C LEU A 118 7.24 4.26 -6.98
N ALA A 119 7.96 3.39 -6.27
CA ALA A 119 9.35 3.04 -6.63
C ALA A 119 9.48 2.34 -7.99
N ARG A 120 8.42 1.67 -8.49
CA ARG A 120 8.41 1.06 -9.84
C ARG A 120 8.39 2.10 -10.95
N VAL A 121 7.89 3.31 -10.66
CA VAL A 121 7.85 4.43 -11.60
C VAL A 121 9.27 4.95 -11.86
N ASP A 122 10.07 5.09 -10.81
CA ASP A 122 11.45 5.58 -10.89
C ASP A 122 12.37 4.62 -11.67
N THR A 123 12.09 3.32 -11.58
CA THR A 123 12.90 2.28 -12.25
C THR A 123 12.64 2.24 -13.76
N THR A 124 11.45 2.61 -14.22
CA THR A 124 11.08 2.60 -15.65
C THR A 124 11.63 3.82 -16.39
N GLY A 125 12.04 4.88 -15.69
CA GLY A 125 12.67 6.07 -16.27
C GLY A 125 14.21 6.08 -16.24
N ARG A 126 14.87 5.18 -15.51
CA ARG A 126 16.34 5.20 -15.30
C ARG A 126 17.08 3.92 -15.71
N ALA A 127 16.37 2.84 -16.05
CA ALA A 127 17.00 1.57 -16.40
C ALA A 127 17.80 1.57 -17.72
N SER A 128 17.81 2.67 -18.49
CA SER A 128 18.63 2.78 -19.71
C SER A 128 20.04 3.36 -19.47
N GLU A 129 20.40 3.80 -18.25
CA GLU A 129 21.64 4.58 -18.04
C GLU A 129 22.66 3.97 -17.08
N LEU A 130 22.41 2.78 -16.53
CA LEU A 130 23.37 2.11 -15.66
C LEU A 130 23.86 0.81 -16.32
N GLY A 131 24.67 0.98 -17.37
CA GLY A 131 25.63 -0.05 -17.77
C GLY A 131 26.67 -0.25 -16.66
N PRO A 132 27.27 -1.46 -16.53
CA PRO A 132 28.18 -1.76 -15.45
C PRO A 132 29.40 -0.83 -15.50
N GLN A 133 29.51 0.08 -14.52
CA GLN A 133 30.72 0.86 -14.31
C GLN A 133 31.78 -0.05 -13.70
N HIS A 134 32.65 -0.60 -14.55
CA HIS A 134 33.91 -1.18 -14.12
C HIS A 134 34.88 -0.03 -13.82
N PRO A 135 35.37 0.15 -12.59
CA PRO A 135 36.44 1.12 -12.36
C PRO A 135 37.72 0.63 -13.07
N PRO A 136 38.50 1.51 -13.73
CA PRO A 136 39.80 1.11 -14.25
C PRO A 136 40.71 0.78 -13.08
N HIS A 137 41.21 -0.46 -13.04
CA HIS A 137 42.35 -0.82 -12.22
C HIS A 137 43.53 0.04 -12.70
N GLN A 138 43.98 0.97 -11.84
CA GLN A 138 45.28 1.61 -12.00
C GLN A 138 46.34 0.57 -11.67
N ASP A 139 47.08 0.14 -12.67
CA ASP A 139 48.37 -0.50 -12.49
C ASP A 139 49.31 0.50 -11.78
N ALA A 140 49.48 0.31 -10.48
CA ALA A 140 50.54 0.96 -9.72
C ALA A 140 51.83 0.19 -9.97
N GLU A 141 52.49 0.58 -11.06
CA GLU A 141 53.89 0.29 -11.32
C GLU A 141 54.75 1.12 -10.35
N ALA A 142 55.54 0.46 -9.50
CA ALA A 142 56.73 1.03 -8.84
C ALA A 142 57.49 -0.06 -8.06
N PRO A 143 58.80 0.12 -7.83
CA PRO A 143 59.88 0.39 -8.77
C PRO A 143 60.85 -0.81 -8.91
#